data_AF-A0A3N0Z593-F1
#
_entry.id   AF-A0A3N0Z593-F1
#
_cell.length_a   1.000
_cell.length_b   1.000
_cell.length_c   1.000
_cell.angle_alpha   90.00
_cell.angle_beta   90.00
_cell.angle_gamma   90.00
#
_symmetry.space_group_name_H-M   'P 1'
#
loop_
_entity.id
_entity.type
_entity.pdbx_description
1 polymer ?
#
loop_
_entity_poly.entity_id
_entity_poly.type
_entity_poly.pdbx_seq_one_letter_code
_entity_poly.pdbx_strand_id
1 'polypeptide(L)'
;MSSAGSSWLPAGLTWIKPNTFFGFTKEKKGRDLREQIKAISGSSVLDDAGIDDAQVLTLTREDLNELFPGINNFQLRRTVMSLITDTVKDSLRSGPETFAGALKHLMHKNNSNDAAVQDVLKESLQAFREMEEQLKATQAFLKPYIEVLNSLTEASARKEHWDTEGTSSRGKFPSPSQTDLKSPTITTHFVSRSGTDIEEALRKIPADKPAVLVTMYHTFSPNYVCPSYNISSSQVNIVEHVNVLFHDSQQGLLRCAPNEHAITKLQSVLYRYK
;
A
#
# COMPACT_ATOMS: atom_id res chain seq x y z
N MET A 1 -0.48 -19.63 -25.67
CA MET A 1 -0.77 -20.74 -24.74
C MET A 1 -1.40 -20.14 -23.51
N SER A 2 -2.73 -20.23 -23.42
CA SER A 2 -3.54 -19.64 -22.36
C SER A 2 -3.35 -20.42 -21.06
N SER A 3 -2.97 -19.75 -19.97
CA SER A 3 -3.03 -20.35 -18.63
C SER A 3 -4.49 -20.37 -18.17
N ALA A 4 -5.13 -21.52 -18.35
CA ALA A 4 -6.42 -21.80 -17.77
C ALA A 4 -6.28 -21.80 -16.25
N GLY A 5 -6.86 -20.80 -15.59
CA GLY A 5 -7.10 -20.82 -14.16
C GLY A 5 -8.03 -21.98 -13.85
N SER A 6 -7.49 -23.08 -13.32
CA SER A 6 -8.28 -24.22 -12.88
C SER A 6 -9.05 -23.83 -11.62
N SER A 7 -10.36 -23.64 -11.77
CA SER A 7 -11.30 -23.57 -10.66
C SER A 7 -11.36 -24.94 -9.97
N TRP A 8 -10.87 -25.04 -8.74
CA TRP A 8 -10.82 -26.28 -7.95
C TRP A 8 -12.13 -26.63 -7.22
N LEU A 9 -13.27 -26.04 -7.60
CA LEU A 9 -14.54 -26.29 -6.93
C LEU A 9 -15.53 -27.03 -7.84
N PRO A 10 -16.27 -28.03 -7.32
CA PRO A 10 -17.32 -28.71 -8.07
C PRO A 10 -18.39 -27.72 -8.54
N ALA A 11 -19.06 -28.04 -9.65
CA ALA A 11 -19.91 -27.11 -10.41
C ALA A 11 -21.04 -26.42 -9.60
N GLY A 12 -21.44 -26.99 -8.45
CA GLY A 12 -22.45 -26.41 -7.54
C GLY A 12 -21.94 -25.34 -6.56
N LEU A 13 -20.63 -25.10 -6.47
CA LEU A 13 -20.01 -24.17 -5.51
C LEU A 13 -19.37 -22.93 -6.17
N THR A 14 -19.67 -22.67 -7.44
CA THR A 14 -19.08 -21.56 -8.22
C THR A 14 -19.43 -20.14 -7.72
N TRP A 15 -20.45 -20.02 -6.87
CA TRP A 15 -20.84 -18.76 -6.19
C TRP A 15 -20.04 -18.50 -4.90
N ILE A 16 -19.33 -19.50 -4.38
CA ILE A 16 -18.41 -19.40 -3.23
C ILE A 16 -16.99 -19.28 -3.77
N LYS A 17 -16.76 -18.34 -4.70
CA LYS A 17 -15.40 -17.86 -4.97
C LYS A 17 -15.03 -16.94 -3.81
N PRO A 18 -13.97 -17.24 -3.03
CA PRO A 18 -13.57 -16.41 -1.90
C PRO A 18 -13.46 -14.93 -2.29
N ASN A 19 -12.79 -14.63 -3.41
CA ASN A 19 -12.62 -13.24 -3.86
C ASN A 19 -13.94 -12.54 -4.26
N THR A 20 -14.99 -13.27 -4.64
CA THR A 20 -16.27 -12.68 -5.05
C THR A 20 -17.18 -12.45 -3.85
N PHE A 21 -17.25 -13.40 -2.91
CA PHE A 21 -18.04 -13.25 -1.68
C PHE A 21 -17.42 -12.22 -0.72
N PHE A 22 -16.09 -12.23 -0.58
CA PHE A 22 -15.37 -11.22 0.21
C PHE A 22 -15.33 -9.85 -0.47
N GLY A 23 -15.34 -9.78 -1.81
CA GLY A 23 -15.43 -8.51 -2.53
C GLY A 23 -16.78 -7.81 -2.34
N PHE A 24 -17.89 -8.54 -2.48
CA PHE A 24 -19.24 -7.98 -2.34
C PHE A 24 -19.54 -7.46 -0.92
N THR A 25 -18.98 -8.12 0.09
CA THR A 25 -19.12 -7.71 1.50
C THR A 25 -18.24 -6.51 1.85
N LYS A 26 -17.04 -6.40 1.26
CA LYS A 26 -16.18 -5.21 1.37
C LYS A 26 -16.82 -3.98 0.74
N GLU A 27 -17.34 -4.10 -0.48
CA GLU A 27 -18.01 -3.00 -1.18
C GLU A 27 -19.22 -2.46 -0.42
N LYS A 28 -20.06 -3.36 0.13
CA LYS A 28 -21.21 -2.93 0.94
C LYS A 28 -20.76 -2.19 2.22
N LYS A 29 -19.82 -2.75 2.97
CA LYS A 29 -19.33 -2.14 4.21
C LYS A 29 -18.59 -0.84 3.96
N GLY A 30 -17.85 -0.76 2.86
CA GLY A 30 -17.20 0.43 2.36
C GLY A 30 -18.19 1.57 2.12
N ARG A 31 -19.31 1.28 1.45
CA ARG A 31 -20.41 2.23 1.26
C ARG A 31 -21.03 2.71 2.56
N ASP A 32 -21.40 1.78 3.44
CA ASP A 32 -22.00 2.11 4.73
C ASP A 32 -21.06 2.99 5.59
N LEU A 33 -19.75 2.73 5.51
CA LEU A 33 -18.73 3.51 6.19
C LEU A 33 -18.52 4.88 5.53
N ARG A 34 -18.51 4.96 4.19
CA ARG A 34 -18.46 6.23 3.45
C ARG A 34 -19.58 7.16 3.88
N GLU A 35 -20.80 6.65 3.95
CA GLU A 35 -21.96 7.44 4.36
C GLU A 35 -21.83 7.96 5.80
N GLN A 36 -21.32 7.13 6.72
CA GLN A 36 -21.03 7.56 8.10
C GLN A 36 -19.95 8.64 8.16
N ILE A 37 -18.86 8.48 7.41
CA ILE A 37 -17.79 9.49 7.35
C ILE A 37 -18.34 10.80 6.78
N LYS A 38 -19.16 10.74 5.73
CA LYS A 38 -19.83 11.91 5.14
C LYS A 38 -20.75 12.61 6.14
N ALA A 39 -21.50 11.85 6.93
CA ALA A 39 -22.38 12.40 7.96
C ALA A 39 -21.61 13.08 9.11
N ILE A 40 -20.49 12.51 9.56
CA ILE A 40 -19.70 13.03 10.68
C ILE A 40 -18.82 14.21 10.24
N SER A 41 -18.24 14.14 9.04
CA SER A 41 -17.35 15.19 8.51
C SER A 41 -18.10 16.34 7.84
N GLY A 42 -19.34 16.12 7.39
CA GLY A 42 -20.07 17.07 6.55
C GLY A 42 -19.42 17.33 5.19
N SER A 43 -18.51 16.45 4.75
CA SER A 43 -17.62 16.69 3.62
C SER A 43 -17.78 15.62 2.53
N SER A 44 -17.68 16.05 1.26
CA SER A 44 -17.61 15.19 0.08
C SER A 44 -16.19 14.80 -0.29
N VAL A 45 -15.19 15.06 0.54
CA VAL A 45 -13.77 14.90 0.18
C VAL A 45 -13.41 13.48 -0.30
N LEU A 46 -14.09 12.44 0.20
CA LEU A 46 -13.89 11.07 -0.31
C LEU A 46 -14.34 10.90 -1.77
N ASP A 47 -15.39 11.61 -2.19
CA ASP A 47 -15.88 11.65 -3.57
C ASP A 47 -14.92 12.48 -4.43
N ASP A 48 -14.50 13.64 -3.93
CA ASP A 48 -13.60 14.58 -4.63
C ASP A 48 -12.20 13.99 -4.84
N ALA A 49 -11.74 13.15 -3.92
CA ALA A 49 -10.48 12.41 -4.02
C ALA A 49 -10.56 11.16 -4.91
N GLY A 50 -11.75 10.83 -5.45
CA GLY A 50 -11.95 9.66 -6.30
C GLY A 50 -11.67 8.32 -5.60
N ILE A 51 -11.84 8.28 -4.27
CA ILE A 51 -11.66 7.05 -3.49
C ILE A 51 -12.86 6.15 -3.80
N ASP A 52 -12.64 4.85 -4.00
CA ASP A 52 -13.72 3.87 -4.15
C ASP A 52 -14.19 3.33 -2.78
N ASP A 53 -15.33 2.64 -2.73
CA ASP A 53 -15.91 2.17 -1.46
C ASP A 53 -15.02 1.11 -0.78
N ALA A 54 -14.38 0.22 -1.54
CA ALA A 54 -13.47 -0.78 -1.00
C ALA A 54 -12.20 -0.13 -0.39
N GLN A 55 -11.71 0.95 -0.97
CA GLN A 55 -10.54 1.73 -0.55
C GLN A 55 -10.80 2.52 0.74
N VAL A 56 -12.05 2.88 1.04
CA VAL A 56 -12.40 3.52 2.32
C VAL A 56 -11.96 2.65 3.52
N LEU A 57 -12.04 1.32 3.37
CA LEU A 57 -11.62 0.38 4.41
C LEU A 57 -10.10 0.25 4.56
N THR A 58 -9.33 0.78 3.61
CA THR A 58 -7.86 0.70 3.60
C THR A 58 -7.18 2.02 3.94
N LEU A 59 -7.96 3.07 4.24
CA LEU A 59 -7.40 4.39 4.57
C LEU A 59 -6.48 4.31 5.78
N THR A 60 -5.31 4.88 5.62
CA THR A 60 -4.28 4.97 6.66
C THR A 60 -4.39 6.28 7.44
N ARG A 61 -3.58 6.41 8.48
CA ARG A 61 -3.51 7.65 9.27
C ARG A 61 -3.03 8.82 8.42
N GLU A 62 -2.06 8.58 7.55
CA GLU A 62 -1.49 9.54 6.61
C GLU A 62 -2.57 10.03 5.65
N ASP A 63 -3.35 9.12 5.09
CA ASP A 63 -4.45 9.44 4.17
C ASP A 63 -5.50 10.32 4.84
N LEU A 64 -5.87 9.99 6.09
CA LEU A 64 -6.82 10.80 6.84
C LEU A 64 -6.28 12.20 7.16
N ASN A 65 -4.97 12.35 7.39
CA ASN A 65 -4.34 13.66 7.58
C ASN A 65 -4.40 14.51 6.30
N GLU A 66 -4.34 13.87 5.13
CA GLU A 66 -4.47 14.53 3.84
C GLU A 66 -5.93 14.91 3.53
N LEU A 67 -6.85 13.96 3.70
CA LEU A 67 -8.28 14.14 3.41
C LEU A 67 -8.94 15.15 4.37
N PHE A 68 -8.51 15.16 5.63
CA PHE A 68 -9.06 16.06 6.65
C PHE A 68 -7.95 16.89 7.29
N PRO A 69 -7.39 17.90 6.60
CA PRO A 69 -6.22 18.64 7.08
C PRO A 69 -6.55 19.55 8.26
N GLY A 70 -5.51 19.97 9.00
CA GLY A 70 -5.62 20.96 10.08
C GLY A 70 -5.91 20.36 11.47
N ILE A 71 -5.62 21.14 12.51
CA ILE A 71 -5.72 20.67 13.91
C ILE A 71 -7.17 20.48 14.37
N ASN A 72 -8.11 21.28 13.85
CA ASN A 72 -9.52 21.21 14.20
C ASN A 72 -10.15 19.86 13.81
N ASN A 73 -9.57 19.17 12.82
CA ASN A 73 -10.01 17.85 12.36
C ASN A 73 -9.35 16.68 13.10
N PHE A 74 -8.55 16.93 14.14
CA PHE A 74 -7.87 15.86 14.89
C PHE A 74 -8.86 14.82 15.45
N GLN A 75 -9.94 15.28 16.08
CA GLN A 75 -10.97 14.37 16.61
C GLN A 75 -11.70 13.64 15.51
N LEU A 76 -12.00 14.31 14.39
CA LEU A 76 -12.59 13.68 13.21
C LEU A 76 -11.71 12.54 12.69
N ARG A 77 -10.41 12.79 12.47
CA ARG A 77 -9.46 11.76 12.00
C ARG A 77 -9.39 10.56 12.94
N ARG A 78 -9.37 10.81 14.25
CA ARG A 78 -9.39 9.74 15.27
C ARG A 78 -10.67 8.92 15.20
N THR A 79 -11.83 9.58 15.12
CA THR A 79 -13.14 8.91 15.02
C THR A 79 -13.23 8.07 13.75
N VAL A 80 -12.86 8.64 12.60
CA VAL A 80 -12.86 7.93 11.32
C VAL A 80 -11.94 6.70 11.37
N MET A 81 -10.73 6.82 11.93
CA MET A 81 -9.81 5.69 12.09
C MET A 81 -10.39 4.58 12.99
N SER A 82 -11.09 4.96 14.05
CA SER A 82 -11.79 3.99 14.92
C SER A 82 -12.86 3.24 14.14
N LEU A 83 -13.71 3.97 13.39
CA LEU A 83 -14.79 3.39 12.59
C LEU A 83 -14.25 2.42 11.53
N ILE A 84 -13.16 2.78 10.84
CA ILE A 84 -12.48 1.89 9.89
C ILE A 84 -12.03 0.62 10.60
N THR A 85 -11.34 0.76 11.73
CA THR A 85 -10.79 -0.39 12.48
C THR A 85 -11.91 -1.31 13.00
N ASP A 86 -12.99 -0.75 13.53
CA ASP A 86 -14.13 -1.50 14.03
C ASP A 86 -14.86 -2.22 12.89
N THR A 87 -15.07 -1.55 11.75
CA THR A 87 -15.69 -2.15 10.56
C THR A 87 -14.87 -3.32 10.00
N VAL A 88 -13.55 -3.16 9.92
CA VAL A 88 -12.63 -4.22 9.48
C VAL A 88 -12.67 -5.39 10.46
N LYS A 89 -12.65 -5.12 11.76
CA LYS A 89 -12.73 -6.13 12.82
C LYS A 89 -14.06 -6.87 12.82
N ASP A 90 -15.18 -6.19 12.60
CA ASP A 90 -16.49 -6.79 12.45
C ASP A 90 -16.57 -7.66 11.19
N SER A 91 -15.83 -7.31 10.14
CA SER A 91 -15.69 -8.17 8.96
C SER A 91 -14.99 -9.49 9.21
N LEU A 92 -14.13 -9.56 10.22
CA LEU A 92 -13.54 -10.82 10.67
C LEU A 92 -14.52 -11.63 11.53
N ARG A 93 -15.50 -10.97 12.17
CA ARG A 93 -16.48 -11.59 13.08
C ARG A 93 -17.76 -12.08 12.39
N SER A 94 -18.19 -11.43 11.29
CA SER A 94 -19.46 -11.75 10.61
C SER A 94 -19.46 -13.02 9.75
N GLY A 95 -18.31 -13.67 9.56
CA GLY A 95 -18.16 -14.87 8.72
C GLY A 95 -19.02 -16.08 9.17
N PRO A 96 -18.87 -16.58 10.41
CA PRO A 96 -19.55 -17.79 10.86
C PRO A 96 -21.07 -17.62 11.02
N GLU A 97 -21.55 -16.45 11.47
CA GLU A 97 -23.00 -16.21 11.65
C GLU A 97 -23.72 -16.11 10.31
N THR A 98 -23.12 -15.44 9.33
CA THR A 98 -23.66 -15.36 7.96
C THR A 98 -23.69 -16.73 7.29
N PHE A 99 -22.61 -17.52 7.46
CA PHE A 99 -22.54 -18.89 6.97
C PHE A 99 -23.62 -19.78 7.63
N ALA A 100 -23.77 -19.70 8.95
CA ALA A 100 -24.80 -20.43 9.69
C ALA A 100 -26.22 -20.04 9.25
N GLY A 101 -26.46 -18.75 8.96
CA GLY A 101 -27.74 -18.26 8.43
C GLY A 101 -28.06 -18.81 7.05
N ALA A 102 -27.09 -18.77 6.13
CA ALA A 102 -27.24 -19.34 4.78
C ALA A 102 -27.50 -20.86 4.82
N LEU A 103 -26.83 -21.55 5.74
CA LEU A 103 -26.99 -22.99 5.92
C LEU A 103 -28.37 -23.35 6.46
N LYS A 104 -28.86 -22.62 7.47
CA LYS A 104 -30.23 -22.79 7.99
C LYS A 104 -31.27 -22.56 6.90
N HIS A 105 -31.07 -21.56 6.04
CA HIS A 105 -31.99 -21.30 4.93
C HIS A 105 -32.01 -22.44 3.90
N LEU A 106 -30.84 -23.02 3.59
CA LEU A 106 -30.73 -24.18 2.70
C LEU A 106 -31.38 -25.44 3.30
N MET A 107 -31.19 -25.66 4.61
CA MET A 107 -31.82 -26.76 5.35
C MET A 107 -33.34 -26.61 5.49
N HIS A 108 -33.87 -25.39 5.49
CA HIS A 108 -35.32 -25.17 5.50
C HIS A 108 -35.96 -25.34 4.11
N LYS A 109 -35.20 -25.09 3.05
CA LYS A 109 -35.67 -25.18 1.66
C LYS A 109 -35.74 -26.63 1.15
N ASN A 110 -34.90 -27.50 1.69
CA ASN A 110 -34.88 -28.94 1.41
C ASN A 110 -35.36 -29.70 2.65
N ASN A 111 -35.87 -30.92 2.54
CA ASN A 111 -36.24 -31.70 3.74
C ASN A 111 -34.95 -31.99 4.54
N SER A 112 -34.90 -31.69 5.84
CA SER A 112 -33.65 -31.71 6.65
C SER A 112 -32.86 -33.03 6.65
N ASN A 113 -33.49 -34.12 6.22
CA ASN A 113 -32.91 -35.46 6.12
C ASN A 113 -32.52 -35.86 4.69
N ASP A 114 -32.49 -34.92 3.75
CA ASP A 114 -32.04 -35.17 2.39
C ASP A 114 -30.53 -35.51 2.40
N ALA A 115 -30.21 -36.71 1.90
CA ALA A 115 -28.85 -37.22 1.82
C ALA A 115 -27.92 -36.27 1.04
N ALA A 116 -28.44 -35.57 0.02
CA ALA A 116 -27.67 -34.61 -0.77
C ALA A 116 -27.24 -33.38 0.06
N VAL A 117 -28.09 -32.90 0.98
CA VAL A 117 -27.76 -31.77 1.85
C VAL A 117 -26.70 -32.19 2.87
N GLN A 118 -26.80 -33.39 3.42
CA GLN A 118 -25.83 -33.94 4.36
C GLN A 118 -24.46 -34.20 3.71
N ASP A 119 -24.45 -34.60 2.44
CA ASP A 119 -23.22 -34.80 1.68
C ASP A 119 -22.49 -33.46 1.43
N VAL A 120 -23.23 -32.45 0.95
CA VAL A 120 -22.71 -31.09 0.75
C VAL A 120 -22.16 -30.49 2.06
N LEU A 121 -22.81 -30.77 3.19
CA LEU A 121 -22.34 -30.34 4.51
C LEU A 121 -20.99 -30.98 4.89
N LYS A 122 -20.86 -32.30 4.65
CA LYS A 122 -19.62 -33.04 4.93
C LYS A 122 -18.48 -32.58 4.02
N GLU A 123 -18.74 -32.41 2.72
CA GLU A 123 -17.76 -31.89 1.78
C GLU A 123 -17.31 -30.47 2.15
N SER A 124 -18.26 -29.61 2.51
CA SER A 124 -17.94 -28.24 2.95
C SER A 124 -17.06 -28.24 4.21
N LEU A 125 -17.42 -29.05 5.21
CA LEU A 125 -16.65 -29.18 6.46
C LEU A 125 -15.24 -29.70 6.20
N GLN A 126 -15.10 -30.69 5.30
CA GLN A 126 -13.80 -31.23 4.93
C GLN A 126 -12.94 -30.18 4.22
N ALA A 127 -13.52 -29.44 3.27
CA ALA A 127 -12.82 -28.35 2.59
C ALA A 127 -12.37 -27.24 3.56
N PHE A 128 -13.18 -26.88 4.55
CA PHE A 128 -12.78 -25.92 5.58
C PHE A 128 -11.64 -26.43 6.46
N ARG A 129 -11.63 -27.71 6.84
CA ARG A 129 -10.51 -28.30 7.60
C ARG A 129 -9.21 -28.28 6.80
N GLU A 130 -9.28 -28.63 5.52
CA GLU A 130 -8.11 -28.63 4.64
C GLU A 130 -7.56 -27.21 4.45
N MET A 131 -8.44 -26.21 4.26
CA MET A 131 -8.02 -24.80 4.22
C MET A 131 -7.41 -24.33 5.54
N GLU A 132 -7.94 -24.76 6.69
CA GLU A 132 -7.39 -24.44 8.01
C GLU A 132 -5.96 -24.99 8.16
N GLU A 133 -5.74 -26.24 7.74
CA GLU A 133 -4.42 -26.87 7.76
C GLU A 133 -3.43 -26.14 6.83
N GLN A 134 -3.86 -25.78 5.63
CA GLN A 134 -3.05 -25.01 4.68
C GLN A 134 -2.69 -23.63 5.22
N LEU A 135 -3.63 -22.94 5.87
CA LEU A 135 -3.37 -21.62 6.46
C LEU A 135 -2.39 -21.73 7.63
N LYS A 136 -2.51 -22.76 8.48
CA LYS A 136 -1.55 -23.04 9.56
C LYS A 136 -0.15 -23.35 9.00
N ALA A 137 -0.06 -24.16 7.95
CA ALA A 137 1.21 -24.45 7.30
C ALA A 137 1.86 -23.18 6.73
N THR A 138 1.07 -22.34 6.07
CA THR A 138 1.52 -21.04 5.54
C THR A 138 1.97 -20.09 6.65
N GLN A 139 1.21 -20.02 7.75
CA GLN A 139 1.58 -19.22 8.91
C GLN A 139 2.91 -19.72 9.53
N ALA A 140 3.08 -21.03 9.66
CA ALA A 140 4.32 -21.62 10.16
C ALA A 140 5.51 -21.33 9.24
N PHE A 141 5.30 -21.34 7.92
CA PHE A 141 6.32 -20.98 6.93
C PHE A 141 6.73 -19.50 7.00
N LEU A 142 5.78 -18.58 7.22
CA LEU A 142 6.07 -17.14 7.27
C LEU A 142 6.66 -16.68 8.62
N LYS A 143 6.39 -17.41 9.70
CA LYS A 143 6.79 -17.04 11.07
C LYS A 143 8.30 -16.73 11.23
N PRO A 144 9.25 -17.51 10.66
CA PRO A 144 10.67 -17.21 10.78
C PRO A 144 11.07 -15.88 10.13
N TYR A 145 10.45 -15.52 9.00
CA TYR A 145 10.74 -14.25 8.31
C TYR A 145 10.29 -13.04 9.15
N ILE A 146 9.13 -13.15 9.80
CA ILE A 146 8.61 -12.12 10.70
C ILE A 146 9.56 -11.94 11.90
N GLU A 147 10.08 -13.03 12.46
CA GLU A 147 11.01 -13.01 13.59
C GLU A 147 12.34 -12.32 13.23
N VAL A 148 12.89 -12.62 12.04
CA VAL A 148 14.08 -11.93 11.53
C VAL A 148 13.84 -10.43 11.38
N LEU A 149 12.72 -10.01 10.77
CA LEU A 149 12.39 -8.60 10.58
C LEU A 149 12.21 -7.85 11.91
N ASN A 150 11.59 -8.48 12.91
CA ASN A 150 11.47 -7.90 14.25
C ASN A 150 12.84 -7.74 14.91
N SER A 151 13.72 -8.75 14.82
CA SER A 151 15.07 -8.66 15.39
C SER A 151 15.90 -7.52 14.78
N LEU A 152 15.77 -7.29 13.48
CA LEU A 152 16.43 -6.19 12.76
C LEU A 152 15.88 -4.83 13.18
N THR A 153 14.57 -4.74 13.36
CA THR A 153 13.90 -3.51 13.82
C THR A 153 14.32 -3.16 15.24
N GLU A 154 14.37 -4.14 16.15
CA GLU A 154 14.85 -3.94 17.51
C GLU A 154 16.36 -3.62 17.58
N ALA A 155 17.16 -4.21 16.71
CA ALA A 155 18.60 -3.90 16.60
C ALA A 155 18.83 -2.47 16.09
N SER A 156 18.00 -2.01 15.15
CA SER A 156 18.02 -0.62 14.68
C SER A 156 17.64 0.35 15.79
N ALA A 157 16.60 0.04 16.58
CA ALA A 157 16.17 0.87 17.71
C ALA A 157 17.22 0.92 18.85
N ARG A 158 18.01 -0.15 19.05
CA ARG A 158 19.11 -0.17 20.02
C ARG A 158 20.35 0.61 19.54
N LYS A 159 20.52 0.82 18.23
CA LYS A 159 21.68 1.51 17.66
C LYS A 159 21.60 3.03 17.82
N GLU A 160 20.41 3.61 17.90
CA GLU A 160 20.20 5.04 18.17
C GLU A 160 20.62 5.47 19.59
N HIS A 161 20.92 4.52 20.50
CA HIS A 161 21.36 4.82 21.86
C HIS A 161 22.89 4.93 22.02
N TRP A 162 23.70 4.54 21.01
CA TRP A 162 25.16 4.49 21.14
C TRP A 162 25.93 5.68 20.56
N ASP A 163 25.28 6.60 19.84
CA ASP A 163 25.99 7.73 19.19
C ASP A 163 26.28 8.92 20.12
N THR A 164 26.25 8.74 21.45
CA THR A 164 26.58 9.83 22.40
C THR A 164 27.88 9.64 23.19
N GLU A 165 28.79 8.74 22.82
CA GLU A 165 30.13 8.72 23.44
C GLU A 165 31.28 8.46 22.45
N GLY A 166 32.05 9.51 22.19
CA GLY A 166 33.51 9.46 22.35
C GLY A 166 34.39 8.90 21.23
N THR A 167 34.75 9.79 20.28
CA THR A 167 36.09 10.02 19.72
C THR A 167 37.08 8.88 19.38
N SER A 168 37.69 9.06 18.19
CA SER A 168 39.10 8.78 17.87
C SER A 168 39.47 7.35 17.47
N SER A 169 39.73 7.15 16.16
CA SER A 169 41.11 6.98 15.68
C SER A 169 41.22 6.93 14.15
N ARG A 170 42.27 7.61 13.70
CA ARG A 170 42.85 7.75 12.36
C ARG A 170 43.27 6.41 11.76
N GLY A 171 42.79 6.11 10.56
CA GLY A 171 43.28 5.01 9.71
C GLY A 171 43.25 5.44 8.24
N LYS A 172 44.43 5.57 7.62
CA LYS A 172 44.68 6.03 6.25
C LYS A 172 45.10 4.82 5.43
N PHE A 173 44.38 4.46 4.37
CA PHE A 173 44.84 3.52 3.32
C PHE A 173 44.11 3.78 1.98
N PRO A 174 44.67 3.35 0.83
CA PRO A 174 44.79 4.19 -0.35
C PRO A 174 43.83 3.81 -1.49
N SER A 175 43.66 4.78 -2.40
CA SER A 175 42.89 4.68 -3.64
C SER A 175 43.46 3.63 -4.61
N PRO A 176 42.60 2.93 -5.37
CA PRO A 176 42.98 2.33 -6.64
C PRO A 176 42.29 3.03 -7.83
N SER A 177 43.14 3.56 -8.70
CA SER A 177 43.06 3.56 -10.17
C SER A 177 41.72 3.71 -10.89
N GLN A 178 41.65 4.83 -11.63
CA GLN A 178 40.77 5.07 -12.78
C GLN A 178 40.84 3.93 -13.81
N THR A 179 39.68 3.55 -14.35
CA THR A 179 39.55 3.14 -15.76
C THR A 179 38.22 3.63 -16.35
N ASP A 180 38.34 4.23 -17.53
CA ASP A 180 37.31 4.69 -18.46
C ASP A 180 36.23 3.64 -18.77
N LEU A 181 34.96 4.06 -18.89
CA LEU A 181 34.22 4.01 -20.16
C LEU A 181 32.92 4.82 -20.12
N LYS A 182 32.75 5.64 -21.14
CA LYS A 182 31.74 6.69 -21.32
C LYS A 182 30.37 6.11 -21.66
N SER A 183 29.46 6.12 -20.70
CA SER A 183 28.02 6.13 -20.94
C SER A 183 27.38 6.98 -19.84
N PRO A 184 26.56 8.00 -20.18
CA PRO A 184 25.91 8.80 -19.15
C PRO A 184 24.96 7.91 -18.33
N THR A 185 25.39 7.53 -17.13
CA THR A 185 24.55 6.81 -16.17
C THR A 185 23.62 7.82 -15.53
N ILE A 186 22.37 7.90 -16.00
CA ILE A 186 21.33 8.65 -15.32
C ILE A 186 21.05 7.95 -13.99
N THR A 187 21.40 8.60 -12.89
CA THR A 187 21.15 8.09 -11.54
C THR A 187 19.80 8.64 -11.09
N THR A 188 18.78 7.78 -11.04
CA THR A 188 17.44 8.14 -10.57
C THR A 188 17.32 7.79 -9.09
N HIS A 189 17.07 8.80 -8.25
CA HIS A 189 16.78 8.60 -6.84
C HIS A 189 15.31 8.90 -6.56
N PHE A 190 14.67 8.01 -5.79
CA PHE A 190 13.27 8.12 -5.40
C PHE A 190 13.18 8.66 -3.97
N VAL A 191 12.35 9.68 -3.79
CA VAL A 191 12.15 10.36 -2.51
C VAL A 191 10.68 10.28 -2.14
N SER A 192 10.35 9.68 -0.99
CA SER A 192 8.96 9.37 -0.59
C SER A 192 8.43 10.25 0.55
N ARG A 193 9.28 10.95 1.32
CA ARG A 193 8.82 11.80 2.44
C ARG A 193 9.40 13.23 2.40
N SER A 194 8.61 14.14 2.96
CA SER A 194 8.81 15.58 2.98
C SER A 194 10.19 16.01 3.51
N GLY A 195 10.85 16.94 2.79
CA GLY A 195 12.00 17.74 3.24
C GLY A 195 13.32 16.99 3.40
N THR A 196 13.40 16.12 4.41
CA THR A 196 14.62 15.40 4.82
C THR A 196 15.11 14.41 3.76
N ASP A 197 14.20 13.69 3.11
CA ASP A 197 14.58 12.65 2.16
C ASP A 197 15.16 13.25 0.86
N ILE A 198 14.76 14.48 0.49
CA ILE A 198 15.30 15.19 -0.70
C ILE A 198 16.77 15.49 -0.50
N GLU A 199 17.12 16.05 0.66
CA GLU A 199 18.50 16.39 1.02
C GLU A 199 19.38 15.13 1.10
N GLU A 200 18.84 14.04 1.66
CA GLU A 200 19.56 12.77 1.73
C GLU A 200 19.78 12.14 0.35
N ALA A 201 18.78 12.20 -0.54
CA ALA A 201 18.93 11.75 -1.92
C ALA A 201 19.99 12.56 -2.67
N LEU A 202 20.00 13.89 -2.49
CA LEU A 202 20.97 14.78 -3.12
C LEU A 202 22.41 14.52 -2.64
N ARG A 203 22.63 14.10 -1.38
CA ARG A 203 23.96 13.69 -0.90
C ARG A 203 24.49 12.42 -1.55
N LYS A 204 23.60 11.55 -2.05
CA LYS A 204 23.95 10.26 -2.67
C LYS A 204 24.25 10.39 -4.17
N ILE A 205 23.89 11.51 -4.77
CA ILE A 205 24.12 11.76 -6.20
C ILE A 205 25.58 12.17 -6.43
N PRO A 206 26.31 11.49 -7.32
CA PRO A 206 27.67 11.88 -7.70
C PRO A 206 27.69 13.24 -8.40
N ALA A 207 28.49 14.18 -7.92
CA ALA A 207 28.55 15.56 -8.46
C ALA A 207 29.08 15.65 -9.90
N ASP A 208 29.76 14.59 -10.38
CA ASP A 208 30.39 14.51 -11.70
C ASP A 208 29.45 14.04 -12.81
N LYS A 209 28.21 13.64 -12.49
CA LYS A 209 27.27 13.07 -13.46
C LYS A 209 25.95 13.83 -13.52
N PRO A 210 25.38 14.04 -14.73
CA PRO A 210 24.04 14.59 -14.86
C PRO A 210 23.03 13.63 -14.24
N ALA A 211 22.17 14.16 -13.36
CA ALA A 211 21.17 13.39 -12.64
C ALA A 211 19.80 14.05 -12.73
N VAL A 212 18.76 13.22 -12.65
CA VAL A 212 17.37 13.68 -12.59
C VAL A 212 16.83 13.39 -11.21
N LEU A 213 16.29 14.41 -10.56
CA LEU A 213 15.64 14.25 -9.28
C LEU A 213 14.15 13.95 -9.49
N VAL A 214 13.67 12.85 -8.91
CA VAL A 214 12.25 12.47 -8.94
C VAL A 214 11.72 12.46 -7.52
N THR A 215 10.84 13.40 -7.20
CA THR A 215 10.16 13.44 -5.90
C THR A 215 8.79 12.79 -6.04
N MET A 216 8.55 11.73 -5.27
CA MET A 216 7.30 10.98 -5.27
C MET A 216 6.47 11.37 -4.06
N TYR A 217 5.30 11.95 -4.29
CA TYR A 217 4.35 12.33 -3.26
C TYR A 217 3.29 11.24 -3.15
N HIS A 218 3.20 10.64 -1.96
CA HIS A 218 2.10 9.75 -1.63
C HIS A 218 0.86 10.60 -1.35
N THR A 219 -0.10 10.58 -2.27
CA THR A 219 -1.30 11.44 -2.20
C THR A 219 -2.47 10.81 -2.93
N PHE A 220 -3.67 11.00 -2.41
CA PHE A 220 -4.91 10.67 -3.13
C PHE A 220 -5.34 11.77 -4.10
N SER A 221 -4.90 13.01 -3.89
CA SER A 221 -5.37 14.16 -4.64
C SER A 221 -4.68 14.27 -6.01
N PRO A 222 -5.41 14.11 -7.13
CA PRO A 222 -4.82 14.31 -8.46
C PRO A 222 -4.44 15.78 -8.72
N ASN A 223 -4.94 16.70 -7.89
CA ASN A 223 -4.70 18.14 -7.94
C ASN A 223 -3.74 18.59 -6.83
N TYR A 224 -3.02 17.67 -6.19
CA TYR A 224 -2.06 18.00 -5.14
C TYR A 224 -1.02 19.00 -5.65
N VAL A 225 -0.88 20.11 -4.92
CA VAL A 225 0.10 21.15 -5.24
C VAL A 225 1.40 20.81 -4.53
N CYS A 226 2.35 20.27 -5.29
CA CYS A 226 3.67 19.92 -4.77
C CYS A 226 4.38 21.17 -4.24
N PRO A 227 4.98 21.11 -3.04
CA PRO A 227 5.82 22.19 -2.53
C PRO A 227 6.92 22.56 -3.54
N SER A 228 7.11 23.86 -3.77
CA SER A 228 8.17 24.35 -4.63
C SER A 228 9.53 24.07 -3.97
N TYR A 229 10.30 23.16 -4.54
CA TYR A 229 11.69 22.94 -4.14
C TYR A 229 12.61 23.77 -5.03
N ASN A 230 13.40 24.65 -4.41
CA ASN A 230 14.45 25.37 -5.12
C ASN A 230 15.73 24.54 -5.06
N ILE A 231 16.15 24.00 -6.20
CA ILE A 231 17.45 23.35 -6.34
C ILE A 231 18.52 24.40 -6.05
N SER A 232 19.36 24.14 -5.05
CA SER A 232 20.44 25.05 -4.67
C SER A 232 21.42 25.21 -5.83
N SER A 233 22.04 26.37 -5.97
CA SER A 233 23.11 26.61 -6.94
C SER A 233 24.31 25.66 -6.78
N SER A 234 24.46 25.01 -5.62
CA SER A 234 25.46 23.98 -5.36
C SER A 234 25.16 22.62 -5.98
N GLN A 235 23.95 22.39 -6.52
CA GLN A 235 23.48 21.13 -7.10
C GLN A 235 23.39 21.21 -8.63
N VAL A 236 24.47 21.73 -9.25
CA VAL A 236 24.57 22.05 -10.68
C VAL A 236 24.44 20.85 -11.62
N ASN A 237 24.62 19.63 -11.10
CA ASN A 237 24.52 18.40 -11.89
C ASN A 237 23.09 17.83 -11.95
N ILE A 238 22.11 18.44 -11.28
CA ILE A 238 20.70 18.09 -11.43
C ILE A 238 20.14 18.78 -12.67
N VAL A 239 19.89 18.00 -13.72
CA VAL A 239 19.49 18.52 -15.04
C VAL A 239 17.99 18.74 -15.17
N GLU A 240 17.20 18.06 -14.35
CA GLU A 240 15.74 18.23 -14.26
C GLU A 240 15.26 17.75 -12.88
N HIS A 241 14.19 18.39 -12.38
CA HIS A 241 13.46 17.95 -11.19
C HIS A 241 11.99 17.79 -11.55
N VAL A 242 11.44 16.62 -11.26
CA VAL A 242 10.03 16.31 -11.49
C VAL A 242 9.36 15.82 -10.22
N ASN A 243 8.13 16.26 -10.04
CA ASN A 243 7.26 15.78 -8.97
C ASN A 243 6.27 14.78 -9.56
N VAL A 244 6.09 13.66 -8.87
CA VAL A 244 5.23 12.56 -9.30
C VAL A 244 4.28 12.22 -8.15
N LEU A 245 3.00 12.07 -8.44
CA LEU A 245 1.98 11.70 -7.47
C LEU A 245 1.69 10.21 -7.57
N PHE A 246 1.63 9.51 -6.45
CA PHE A 246 1.31 8.09 -6.43
C PHE A 246 0.47 7.71 -5.20
N HIS A 247 -0.24 6.60 -5.32
CA HIS A 247 -0.96 5.99 -4.21
C HIS A 247 -1.04 4.47 -4.39
N ASP A 248 -0.75 3.71 -3.33
CA ASP A 248 -0.68 2.25 -3.39
C ASP A 248 -2.02 1.61 -3.78
N SER A 249 -3.14 2.23 -3.36
CA SER A 249 -4.48 1.73 -3.66
C SER A 249 -4.99 2.06 -5.07
N GLN A 250 -4.38 3.03 -5.78
CA GLN A 250 -4.82 3.47 -7.12
C GLN A 250 -3.95 2.89 -8.26
N GLN A 251 -3.38 1.70 -8.06
CA GLN A 251 -2.46 1.05 -9.01
C GLN A 251 -1.13 1.83 -9.20
N GLY A 252 -0.68 2.56 -8.18
CA GLY A 252 0.59 3.26 -8.19
C GLY A 252 0.47 4.72 -8.65
N LEU A 253 1.08 5.06 -9.79
CA LEU A 253 1.10 6.44 -10.29
C LEU A 253 -0.32 6.93 -10.60
N LEU A 254 -0.68 8.10 -10.07
CA LEU A 254 -1.99 8.69 -10.36
C LEU A 254 -2.11 9.04 -11.84
N ARG A 255 -3.30 8.83 -12.43
CA ARG A 255 -3.61 9.27 -13.80
C ARG A 255 -4.05 10.73 -13.80
N CYS A 256 -3.09 11.64 -13.80
CA CYS A 256 -3.34 13.08 -13.73
C CYS A 256 -2.37 13.89 -14.60
N ALA A 257 -2.78 15.11 -14.96
CA ALA A 257 -1.97 16.02 -15.79
C ALA A 257 -0.56 16.30 -15.23
N PRO A 258 -0.35 16.48 -13.90
CA PRO A 258 0.99 16.62 -13.33
C PRO A 258 1.91 15.44 -13.67
N ASN A 259 1.42 14.21 -13.59
CA ASN A 259 2.20 13.02 -13.89
C ASN A 259 2.48 12.88 -15.39
N GLU A 260 1.51 13.20 -16.25
CA GLU A 260 1.73 13.23 -17.71
C GLU A 260 2.82 14.24 -18.10
N HIS A 261 2.83 15.42 -17.48
CA HIS A 261 3.88 16.41 -17.65
C HIS A 261 5.24 15.92 -17.14
N ALA A 262 5.27 15.28 -15.97
CA ALA A 262 6.50 14.69 -15.42
C ALA A 262 7.09 13.64 -16.38
N ILE A 263 6.27 12.76 -16.94
CA ILE A 263 6.69 11.75 -17.92
C ILE A 263 7.25 12.41 -19.18
N THR A 264 6.56 13.43 -19.72
CA THR A 264 7.01 14.16 -20.91
C THR A 264 8.38 14.81 -20.69
N LYS A 265 8.60 15.43 -19.53
CA LYS A 265 9.90 16.00 -19.15
C LYS A 265 10.98 14.92 -19.05
N LEU A 266 10.69 13.83 -18.36
CA LEU A 266 11.62 12.69 -18.23
C LEU A 266 12.02 12.15 -19.60
N GLN A 267 11.06 11.95 -20.50
CA GLN A 267 11.34 11.53 -21.88
C GLN A 267 12.27 12.52 -22.60
N SER A 268 12.02 13.82 -22.47
CA SER A 268 12.86 14.84 -23.10
C SER A 268 14.32 14.81 -22.62
N VAL A 269 14.53 14.57 -21.32
CA VAL A 269 15.87 14.42 -20.74
C VAL A 269 16.51 13.14 -21.27
N LEU A 270 15.79 12.02 -21.26
CA LEU A 270 16.29 10.75 -21.76
C LEU A 270 16.71 10.82 -23.24
N TYR A 271 16.00 11.60 -24.07
CA TYR A 271 16.40 11.82 -25.47
C TYR A 271 17.65 12.68 -25.62
N ARG A 272 17.91 13.63 -24.70
CA ARG A 272 19.11 14.49 -24.74
C ARG A 272 20.39 13.76 -24.35
N TYR A 273 20.29 12.72 -23.52
CA TYR A 273 21.43 11.98 -22.96
C TYR A 273 21.51 10.53 -23.48
N LYS A 274 20.88 10.23 -24.62
CA LYS A 274 20.93 8.93 -25.30
C LYS A 274 22.22 8.72 -26.09
#